data_AF-G2H209-F1
#
_entry.id   AF-G2H209-F1
#
_cell.length_a   1.000
_cell.length_b   1.000
_cell.length_c   1.000
_cell.angle_alpha   90.00
_cell.angle_beta   90.00
_cell.angle_gamma   90.00
#
_symmetry.space_group_name_H-M   'P 1'
#
loop_
_entity.id
_entity.type
_entity.pdbx_description
1 polymer ?
#
loop_
_entity_poly.entity_id
_entity_poly.type
_entity_poly.pdbx_seq_one_letter_code
_entity_poly.pdbx_strand_id
1 'polypeptide(L)' 'MGLKKLQAAVMNDPVAKMEYNKLKHQDTLLQMLQVMRTEAGLTQEVIAQRMGTRPSHVSRLEKGGGLILV' A
#
# COMPACT_ATOMS: atom_id res chain seq x y z
N MET A 1 15.80 23.77 -4.24
CA MET A 1 15.80 22.35 -4.66
C MET A 1 14.39 21.80 -4.50
N GLY A 2 13.85 21.08 -5.50
CA GLY A 2 12.52 20.47 -5.39
C GLY A 2 12.57 19.07 -4.77
N LEU A 3 11.51 18.67 -4.06
CA LEU A 3 11.41 17.39 -3.34
C LEU A 3 11.78 16.18 -4.22
N LYS A 4 11.33 16.17 -5.49
CA LYS A 4 11.62 15.11 -6.47
C LYS A 4 13.12 14.98 -6.78
N LYS A 5 13.84 16.10 -6.87
CA LYS A 5 15.29 16.11 -7.12
C LYS A 5 16.08 15.64 -5.89
N LEU A 6 15.63 16.01 -4.69
CA LEU A 6 16.24 15.54 -3.44
C LEU A 6 16.08 14.03 -3.30
N GLN A 7 14.88 13.51 -3.55
CA GLN A 7 14.60 12.07 -3.50
C GLN A 7 15.48 11.28 -4.48
N ALA A 8 15.61 11.75 -5.73
CA ALA A 8 16.48 11.10 -6.72
C ALA A 8 17.95 11.07 -6.29
N ALA A 9 18.45 12.15 -5.66
CA ALA A 9 19.82 12.19 -5.16
C ALA A 9 20.05 11.21 -4.00
N VAL A 10 19.10 11.13 -3.06
CA VAL A 10 19.16 10.19 -1.92
C VAL A 10 19.09 8.73 -2.39
N MET A 11 18.31 8.42 -3.43
CA MET A 11 18.16 7.05 -3.96
C MET A 11 19.39 6.55 -4.74
N ASN A 12 20.37 7.41 -5.04
CA ASN A 12 21.64 7.01 -5.65
C ASN A 12 22.65 6.48 -4.62
N ASP A 13 22.45 6.75 -3.32
CA ASP A 13 23.24 6.13 -2.27
C ASP A 13 22.73 4.69 -2.02
N PRO A 14 23.58 3.66 -2.21
CA PRO A 14 23.18 2.26 -2.01
C PRO A 14 22.74 1.95 -0.58
N VAL A 15 23.27 2.64 0.43
CA VAL A 15 22.86 2.46 1.84
C VAL A 15 21.47 3.04 2.06
N ALA A 16 21.25 4.28 1.61
CA ALA A 16 19.95 4.93 1.68
C ALA A 16 18.87 4.16 0.91
N LYS A 17 19.22 3.63 -0.28
CA LYS A 17 18.32 2.79 -1.08
C LYS A 17 18.00 1.47 -0.40
N MET A 18 18.98 0.82 0.23
CA MET A 18 18.77 -0.42 0.96
C MET A 18 17.83 -0.21 2.15
N GLU A 19 18.08 0.79 2.99
CA GLU A 19 17.22 1.10 4.15
C GLU A 19 15.81 1.52 3.71
N TYR A 20 15.69 2.34 2.65
CA TYR A 20 14.39 2.67 2.06
C TYR A 20 13.62 1.44 1.57
N ASN A 21 14.29 0.51 0.90
CA ASN A 21 13.69 -0.74 0.44
C ASN A 21 13.27 -1.65 1.61
N LYS A 22 14.03 -1.67 2.71
CA LYS A 22 13.66 -2.40 3.93
C LYS A 22 12.34 -1.87 4.52
N LEU A 23 12.16 -0.54 4.56
CA LEU A 23 10.90 0.06 5.01
C LEU A 23 9.71 -0.28 4.08
N LYS A 24 9.97 -0.45 2.77
CA LYS A 24 8.93 -0.75 1.77
C LYS A 24 8.27 -2.13 1.93
N HIS A 25 8.83 -3.01 2.77
CA HIS A 25 8.24 -4.33 3.05
C HIS A 25 6.92 -4.27 3.83
N GLN A 26 6.58 -3.14 4.47
CA GLN A 26 5.28 -3.00 5.14
C GLN A 26 4.13 -2.65 4.17
N ASP A 27 4.44 -2.08 3.01
CA ASP A 27 3.44 -1.73 1.99
C ASP A 27 3.08 -2.92 1.08
N THR A 28 3.79 -4.03 1.19
CA THR A 28 3.73 -5.13 0.22
C THR A 28 2.47 -5.97 0.40
N LEU A 29 2.02 -6.21 1.63
CA LEU A 29 0.83 -7.04 1.88
C LEU A 29 -0.46 -6.38 1.34
N LEU A 30 -0.59 -5.07 1.51
CA LEU A 30 -1.77 -4.31 1.09
C LEU A 30 -1.82 -4.19 -0.43
N GLN A 31 -0.66 -3.98 -1.06
CA GLN A 31 -0.53 -4.03 -2.53
C GLN A 31 -0.84 -5.44 -3.07
N MET A 32 -0.39 -6.50 -2.40
CA MET A 32 -0.69 -7.88 -2.80
C MET A 32 -2.20 -8.16 -2.74
N LEU A 33 -2.90 -7.71 -1.69
CA LEU A 33 -4.36 -7.86 -1.59
C LEU A 33 -5.07 -7.16 -2.77
N GLN A 34 -4.66 -5.93 -3.07
CA GLN A 34 -5.21 -5.15 -4.17
C GLN A 34 -4.99 -5.84 -5.52
N VAL A 35 -3.77 -6.31 -5.78
CA VAL A 35 -3.39 -7.03 -7.02
C VAL A 35 -4.22 -8.31 -7.16
N MET A 36 -4.23 -9.18 -6.16
CA MET A 36 -4.98 -10.45 -6.20
C MET A 36 -6.47 -10.21 -6.43
N ARG A 37 -7.05 -9.19 -5.80
CA ARG A 37 -8.46 -8.83 -6.01
C ARG A 37 -8.71 -8.43 -7.46
N THR A 38 -7.86 -7.56 -8.02
CA THR A 38 -8.02 -7.07 -9.41
C THR A 38 -7.83 -8.18 -10.43
N GLU A 39 -6.85 -9.07 -10.24
CA GLU A 39 -6.62 -10.22 -11.11
C GLU A 39 -7.78 -11.22 -11.06
N ALA A 40 -8.41 -11.38 -9.89
CA ALA A 40 -9.62 -12.17 -9.72
C ALA A 40 -10.91 -11.50 -10.25
N GLY A 41 -10.82 -10.27 -10.79
CA GLY A 41 -11.97 -9.52 -11.29
C GLY A 41 -12.97 -9.09 -10.20
N LEU A 42 -12.53 -9.07 -8.94
CA LEU A 42 -13.39 -8.75 -7.79
C LEU A 42 -13.37 -7.24 -7.52
N THR A 43 -14.51 -6.66 -7.15
CA THR A 43 -14.56 -5.27 -6.68
C THR A 43 -14.33 -5.17 -5.17
N GLN A 44 -14.09 -3.96 -4.66
CA GLN A 44 -13.96 -3.73 -3.21
C GLN A 44 -15.26 -4.10 -2.47
N GLU A 45 -16.41 -3.90 -3.11
CA GLU A 45 -17.73 -4.27 -2.59
C GLU A 45 -17.87 -5.78 -2.39
N VAL A 46 -17.43 -6.57 -3.39
CA VAL A 46 -17.51 -8.04 -3.31
C VAL A 46 -16.62 -8.58 -2.19
N ILE A 47 -15.40 -8.06 -2.05
CA ILE A 47 -14.51 -8.46 -0.95
C ILE A 47 -15.06 -7.99 0.40
N ALA A 48 -15.58 -6.77 0.49
CA ALA A 48 -16.17 -6.26 1.72
C ALA A 48 -17.33 -7.13 2.21
N GLN A 49 -18.22 -7.55 1.30
CA GLN A 49 -19.33 -8.46 1.61
C GLN A 49 -18.83 -9.80 2.14
N ARG A 50 -17.81 -10.40 1.49
CA ARG A 50 -17.22 -11.69 1.93
C ARG A 50 -16.53 -11.59 3.29
N MET A 51 -15.93 -10.43 3.59
CA MET A 51 -15.23 -10.18 4.85
C MET A 51 -16.15 -9.69 5.98
N GLY A 52 -17.45 -9.47 5.71
CA GLY A 52 -18.37 -8.89 6.70
C GLY A 52 -17.98 -7.47 7.13
N THR A 53 -17.40 -6.69 6.22
CA THR A 53 -16.95 -5.31 6.47
C THR A 53 -17.54 -4.34 5.45
N ARG A 54 -17.20 -3.05 5.55
CA ARG A 54 -17.66 -2.00 4.63
C ARG A 54 -16.63 -1.79 3.51
N PRO A 55 -17.05 -1.44 2.28
CA PRO A 55 -16.13 -1.12 1.18
C PRO A 55 -15.11 -0.01 1.56
N SER A 56 -15.53 0.95 2.39
CA SER A 56 -14.65 2.00 2.92
C SER A 56 -13.52 1.48 3.79
N HIS A 57 -13.72 0.37 4.52
CA HIS A 57 -12.67 -0.28 5.31
C HIS A 57 -11.68 -1.03 4.42
N VAL A 58 -12.16 -1.68 3.34
CA VAL A 58 -11.30 -2.31 2.32
C VAL A 58 -10.48 -1.25 1.58
N SER A 59 -11.09 -0.12 1.22
CA SER A 59 -10.39 1.00 0.56
C SER A 59 -9.28 1.60 1.44
N ARG A 60 -9.51 1.74 2.75
CA ARG A 60 -8.48 2.20 3.70
C ARG A 60 -7.35 1.18 3.82
N LEU A 61 -7.71 -0.10 3.94
CA LEU A 61 -6.76 -1.21 3.97
C LEU A 61 -5.85 -1.18 2.73
N GLU A 62 -6.40 -1.11 1.51
CA GLU A 62 -5.61 -1.08 0.27
C GLU A 62 -4.72 0.18 0.15
N LYS A 63 -5.07 1.29 0.78
CA LYS A 63 -4.33 2.57 0.70
C LYS A 63 -3.23 2.76 1.75
N GLY A 64 -2.96 1.75 2.59
CA GLY A 64 -1.95 1.89 3.67
C GLY A 64 -2.44 2.66 4.89
N GLY A 65 -3.72 3.06 4.93
CA GLY A 65 -4.32 3.70 6.10
C GLY A 65 -4.88 2.64 7.03
N GLY A 66 -4.13 2.28 8.07
CA GLY A 66 -4.64 1.39 9.13
C GLY A 66 -6.01 1.82 9.67
N LEU A 67 -6.77 0.86 10.21
CA LEU A 67 -8.03 1.14 10.90
C LEU A 67 -7.75 2.13 12.05
N ILE A 68 -8.16 3.40 11.87
CA ILE A 68 -8.40 4.26 13.02
C ILE A 68 -9.69 3.72 13.63
N LEU A 69 -9.55 2.92 14.68
CA LEU A 69 -10.64 2.64 15.60
C LEU A 69 -11.01 3.98 16.24
N VAL A 70 -12.18 4.49 15.91
CA VAL A 70 -12.87 5.56 16.63
C VAL A 70 -14.11 4.94 17.26
#